data_AF-A0A8J7R2N0-F1
#
_entry.id   AF-A0A8J7R2N0-F1
#
_cell.length_a   1.000
_cell.length_b   1.000
_cell.length_c   1.000
_cell.angle_alpha   90.00
_cell.angle_beta   90.00
_cell.angle_gamma   90.00
#
_symmetry.space_group_name_H-M   'P 1'
#
loop_
_entity.id
_entity.type
_entity.pdbx_description
1 polymer ?
#
loop_
_entity_poly.entity_id
_entity_poly.type
_entity_poly.pdbx_seq_one_letter_code
_entity_poly.pdbx_strand_id
1 'polypeptide(L)'
;MSRNVVCRGCGWASWPVSRAWAERRVAEFNRFFDDASPETQESYGGRSSLDSYRCLRCDGTAFRPMLPEDHIPDLVTISTVVCDELADDPPEAH
;
A
#
# COMPACT_ATOMS: atom_id res chain seq x y z
N MET A 1 17.65 3.85 7.19
CA MET A 1 17.61 3.15 5.89
C MET A 1 16.15 3.08 5.47
N SER A 2 15.79 3.70 4.35
CA SER A 2 14.42 3.63 3.83
C SER A 2 14.07 2.17 3.51
N ARG A 3 13.06 1.61 4.21
CA ARG A 3 12.65 0.20 4.09
C ARG A 3 11.72 -0.05 2.90
N ASN A 4 11.97 0.66 1.81
CA ASN A 4 11.15 0.57 0.62
C ASN A 4 11.43 -0.75 -0.09
N VAL A 5 10.43 -1.24 -0.80
CA VAL A 5 10.55 -2.37 -1.72
C VAL A 5 10.35 -1.89 -3.15
N VAL A 6 10.88 -2.66 -4.09
CA VAL A 6 10.64 -2.42 -5.52
C VAL A 6 9.95 -3.61 -6.16
N CYS A 7 9.04 -3.33 -7.06
CA CYS A 7 8.34 -4.35 -7.84
C CYS A 7 9.31 -5.09 -8.76
N ARG A 8 9.31 -6.42 -8.73
CA ARG A 8 10.14 -7.25 -9.62
C ARG A 8 9.72 -7.15 -11.09
N GLY A 9 8.47 -6.76 -11.37
CA GLY A 9 7.95 -6.64 -12.73
C GLY A 9 8.34 -5.35 -13.43
N CYS A 10 8.34 -4.21 -12.71
CA CYS A 10 8.48 -2.89 -13.34
C CYS A 10 9.42 -1.92 -12.62
N GLY A 11 10.06 -2.34 -11.52
CA GLY A 11 10.99 -1.51 -10.73
C GLY A 11 10.33 -0.41 -9.90
N TRP A 12 8.99 -0.35 -9.84
CA TRP A 12 8.30 0.69 -9.10
C TRP A 12 8.51 0.56 -7.58
N ALA A 13 8.78 1.68 -6.93
CA ALA A 13 8.99 1.77 -5.49
C ALA A 13 7.68 1.69 -4.72
N SER A 14 7.67 1.03 -3.58
CA SER A 14 6.49 0.85 -2.73
C SER A 14 6.89 0.68 -1.26
N TRP A 15 5.94 0.89 -0.35
CA TRP A 15 6.11 0.61 1.08
C TRP A 15 5.55 -0.78 1.40
N PRO A 16 6.34 -1.72 1.95
CA PRO A 16 5.83 -3.04 2.30
C PRO A 16 5.02 -3.00 3.61
N VAL A 17 3.81 -3.54 3.59
CA VAL A 17 2.97 -3.77 4.79
C VAL A 17 2.59 -5.23 4.89
N SER A 18 2.25 -5.69 6.09
CA SER A 18 1.72 -7.02 6.32
C SER A 18 0.30 -7.13 5.78
N ARG A 19 -0.10 -8.34 5.40
CA ARG A 19 -1.47 -8.64 5.02
C ARG A 19 -2.45 -8.31 6.14
N ALA A 20 -2.09 -8.65 7.38
CA ALA A 20 -2.93 -8.38 8.55
C ALA A 20 -3.18 -6.87 8.73
N TRP A 21 -2.16 -6.04 8.53
CA TRP A 21 -2.30 -4.58 8.56
C TRP A 21 -3.20 -4.08 7.43
N ALA A 22 -2.99 -4.57 6.21
CA ALA A 22 -3.80 -4.19 5.05
C ALA A 22 -5.27 -4.58 5.23
N GLU A 23 -5.56 -5.80 5.70
CA GLU A 23 -6.91 -6.28 5.99
C GLU A 23 -7.61 -5.41 7.04
N ARG A 24 -6.89 -5.02 8.11
CA ARG A 24 -7.43 -4.11 9.12
C ARG A 24 -7.76 -2.74 8.55
N ARG A 25 -6.89 -2.15 7.73
CA ARG A 25 -7.15 -0.84 7.10
C ARG A 25 -8.29 -0.90 6.09
N VAL A 26 -8.41 -1.98 5.32
CA VAL A 26 -9.55 -2.21 4.43
C VAL A 26 -10.85 -2.27 5.26
N ALA A 27 -10.86 -2.99 6.37
CA ALA A 27 -12.02 -3.06 7.25
C ALA A 27 -12.37 -1.70 7.89
N GLU A 28 -11.38 -0.94 8.35
CA GLU A 28 -11.57 0.42 8.87
C GLU A 28 -12.17 1.36 7.83
N PHE A 29 -11.58 1.40 6.62
CA PHE A 29 -12.09 2.21 5.53
C PHE A 29 -13.50 1.81 5.13
N ASN A 30 -13.78 0.51 5.01
CA ASN A 30 -15.11 0.06 4.62
C ASN A 30 -16.17 0.37 5.68
N ARG A 31 -15.83 0.33 6.98
CA ARG A 31 -16.73 0.82 8.04
C ARG A 31 -17.00 2.31 7.91
N PHE A 32 -15.95 3.13 7.74
CA PHE A 32 -16.11 4.55 7.48
C PHE A 32 -16.98 4.81 6.25
N PHE A 33 -16.73 4.09 5.15
CA PHE A 33 -17.47 4.23 3.90
C PHE A 33 -18.95 3.89 4.09
N ASP A 34 -19.26 2.81 4.80
CA ASP A 34 -20.64 2.41 5.09
C ASP A 34 -21.41 3.43 5.95
N ASP A 35 -20.71 4.10 6.86
CA ASP A 35 -21.26 5.15 7.74
C ASP A 35 -21.29 6.55 7.10
N ALA A 36 -20.61 6.74 5.95
CA ALA A 36 -20.46 8.04 5.32
C ALA A 36 -21.73 8.50 4.59
N SER A 37 -21.85 9.82 4.37
CA SER A 37 -22.96 10.37 3.58
C SER A 37 -22.88 9.91 2.12
N PRO A 38 -24.00 9.89 1.36
CA PRO A 38 -23.99 9.55 -0.06
C PRO A 38 -23.01 10.39 -0.89
N GLU A 39 -22.94 11.70 -0.63
CA GLU A 39 -21.97 12.61 -1.28
C GLU A 39 -20.51 12.17 -1.01
N THR A 40 -20.22 11.77 0.22
CA THR A 40 -18.89 11.27 0.59
C THR A 40 -18.62 9.94 -0.11
N GLN A 41 -19.57 9.01 -0.13
CA GLN A 41 -19.43 7.71 -0.81
C GLN A 41 -19.16 7.88 -2.31
N GLU A 42 -19.86 8.80 -2.97
CA GLU A 42 -19.64 9.13 -4.39
C GLU A 42 -18.22 9.62 -4.66
N SER A 43 -17.61 10.36 -3.73
CA SER A 43 -16.24 10.87 -3.89
C SER A 43 -15.14 9.80 -3.84
N TYR A 44 -15.38 8.67 -3.17
CA TYR A 44 -14.37 7.61 -2.98
C TYR A 44 -14.39 6.51 -4.05
N GLY A 45 -15.41 6.48 -4.92
CA GLY A 45 -15.50 5.52 -6.03
C GLY A 45 -15.85 4.08 -5.63
N GLY A 46 -15.86 3.74 -4.33
CA GLY A 46 -16.36 2.48 -3.82
C GLY A 46 -15.65 1.98 -2.55
N ARG A 47 -16.00 0.76 -2.15
CA ARG A 47 -15.34 0.04 -1.06
C ARG A 47 -13.89 -0.30 -1.42
N SER A 48 -13.03 -0.30 -0.41
CA SER A 48 -11.63 -0.74 -0.53
C SER A 48 -11.54 -2.26 -0.50
N SER A 49 -10.51 -2.80 -1.15
CA SER A 49 -10.16 -4.22 -1.15
C SER A 49 -8.63 -4.40 -1.09
N LEU A 50 -8.19 -5.65 -0.90
CA LEU A 50 -6.76 -5.97 -0.95
C LEU A 50 -6.14 -5.78 -2.35
N ASP A 51 -6.95 -5.63 -3.40
CA ASP A 51 -6.43 -5.37 -4.75
C ASP A 51 -5.74 -4.00 -4.84
N SER A 52 -6.11 -3.06 -3.98
CA SER A 52 -5.46 -1.75 -3.85
C SER A 52 -4.01 -1.83 -3.34
N TYR A 53 -3.56 -2.99 -2.87
CA TYR A 53 -2.20 -3.22 -2.33
C TYR A 53 -1.27 -3.94 -3.32
N ARG A 54 -1.58 -3.87 -4.61
CA ARG A 54 -0.72 -4.35 -5.70
C ARG A 54 0.15 -3.23 -6.23
N CYS A 55 1.15 -3.55 -7.04
CA CYS A 55 1.97 -2.53 -7.69
C CYS A 55 1.08 -1.61 -8.56
N LEU A 56 0.98 -0.33 -8.19
CA LEU A 56 0.15 0.66 -8.88
C LEU A 56 0.45 0.81 -10.38
N ARG A 57 1.66 0.43 -10.80
CA ARG A 57 2.09 0.55 -12.21
C ARG A 57 1.80 -0.67 -13.07
N CYS A 58 1.85 -1.89 -12.50
CA CYS A 58 1.79 -3.12 -13.32
C CYS A 58 1.00 -4.28 -12.68
N ASP A 59 0.29 -4.02 -11.59
CA ASP A 59 -0.49 -4.99 -10.81
C ASP A 59 0.32 -6.18 -10.23
N GLY A 60 1.65 -6.13 -10.35
CA GLY A 60 2.54 -7.14 -9.79
C GLY A 60 2.46 -7.22 -8.27
N THR A 61 2.63 -8.43 -7.74
CA THR A 61 2.58 -8.76 -6.31
C THR A 61 3.91 -9.26 -5.75
N ALA A 62 4.93 -9.37 -6.61
CA ALA A 62 6.26 -9.83 -6.22
C ALA A 62 7.21 -8.64 -6.04
N PHE A 63 7.76 -8.50 -4.84
CA PHE A 63 8.61 -7.38 -4.45
C PHE A 63 9.99 -7.87 -3.98
N ARG A 64 10.94 -6.96 -3.91
CA ARG A 64 12.27 -7.18 -3.31
C ARG A 64 12.70 -5.94 -2.54
N PRO A 65 13.68 -6.03 -1.62
CA PRO A 65 14.28 -4.86 -1.01
C PRO A 65 14.81 -3.89 -2.07
N MET A 66 14.64 -2.60 -1.82
CA MET A 66 15.30 -1.54 -2.57
C MET A 66 16.81 -1.60 -2.35
N LEU A 67 17.58 -1.42 -3.42
CA LEU A 67 19.04 -1.40 -3.42
C LEU A 67 19.55 0.01 -3.77
N PRO A 68 20.79 0.38 -3.38
CA PRO A 68 21.36 1.70 -3.71
C PRO A 68 21.34 2.04 -5.21
N GLU A 69 21.52 1.05 -6.08
CA GLU A 69 21.50 1.16 -7.53
C GLU A 69 20.11 1.39 -8.15
N ASP A 70 19.03 1.29 -7.38
CA ASP A 70 17.67 1.55 -7.90
C ASP A 70 17.42 3.06 -8.12
N HIS A 71 18.32 3.94 -7.63
CA HIS A 71 18.27 5.40 -7.80
C HIS A 71 16.93 6.05 -7.45
N ILE A 72 16.20 5.49 -6.48
CA ILE A 72 14.92 6.05 -6.03
C ILE A 72 15.20 7.24 -5.12
N PRO A 73 14.67 8.44 -5.42
CA PRO A 73 14.88 9.62 -4.60
C PRO A 73 14.30 9.46 -3.20
N ASP A 74 14.90 10.12 -2.22
CA ASP A 74 14.32 10.23 -0.89
C ASP A 74 12.99 11.01 -0.94
N LEU A 75 12.08 10.71 -0.01
CA LEU A 75 10.80 11.41 0.20
C LEU A 75 9.76 11.30 -0.93
N VAL A 76 9.90 10.34 -1.85
CA VAL A 76 8.83 10.05 -2.83
C VAL A 76 7.61 9.44 -2.15
N THR A 77 6.42 9.87 -2.56
CA THR A 77 5.17 9.21 -2.15
C THR A 77 5.13 7.81 -2.76
N ILE A 78 5.10 6.80 -1.91
CA ILE A 78 5.09 5.39 -2.31
C ILE A 78 3.79 4.73 -1.88
N SER A 79 3.16 3.99 -2.79
CA SER A 79 1.98 3.20 -2.49
C SER A 79 2.36 2.05 -1.55
N THR A 80 1.45 1.74 -0.62
CA THR A 80 1.57 0.55 0.23
C THR A 80 1.28 -0.71 -0.58
N VAL A 81 2.09 -1.75 -0.39
CA VAL A 81 1.90 -3.07 -1.01
C VAL A 81 1.98 -4.17 0.03
N VAL A 82 1.19 -5.23 -0.15
CA VAL A 82 1.29 -6.40 0.75
C VAL A 82 2.56 -7.18 0.42
N CYS A 83 3.45 -7.27 1.39
CA CYS A 83 4.69 -8.06 1.32
C CYS A 83 5.11 -8.48 2.73
N ASP A 84 4.54 -9.58 3.22
CA ASP A 84 4.67 -10.03 4.62
C ASP A 84 6.14 -10.21 5.06
N GLU A 85 7.01 -10.73 4.19
CA GLU A 85 8.42 -11.01 4.51
C GLU A 85 9.25 -9.75 4.76
N LEU A 86 8.84 -8.63 4.17
CA LEU A 86 9.55 -7.35 4.21
C LEU A 86 8.74 -6.26 4.92
N ALA A 87 7.59 -6.63 5.49
CA ALA A 87 6.65 -5.71 6.09
C ALA A 87 7.28 -4.92 7.22
N ASP A 88 7.09 -3.60 7.19
CA ASP A 88 7.35 -2.71 8.31
C ASP A 88 6.08 -1.90 8.53
N ASP A 89 5.16 -2.51 9.27
CA ASP A 89 3.83 -1.95 9.51
C ASP A 89 3.95 -0.57 10.17
N PRO A 90 3.29 0.47 9.61
CA PRO A 90 3.26 1.77 10.23
C PRO A 90 2.67 1.68 11.65
N PRO A 91 3.22 2.45 12.61
CA PRO A 91 2.63 2.54 13.93
C PRO A 91 1.17 2.98 13.82
N GLU A 92 0.34 2.50 14.75
CA GLU A 92 -1.06 2.91 14.77
C GLU A 92 -1.16 4.42 14.98
N ALA A 93 -1.97 5.08 14.16
CA ALA A 93 -2.33 6.47 14.39
C ALA A 93 -3.37 6.48 15.53
N HIS A 94 -2.99 7.08 16.66
CA HIS A 94 -3.87 7.28 17.82
C HIS A 94 -4.86 8.42 17.58
#